data_AF-A0A538UE60-F1
#
_entry.id   AF-A0A538UE60-F1
#
_cell.length_a   1.000
_cell.length_b   1.000
_cell.length_c   1.000
_cell.angle_alpha   90.00
_cell.angle_beta   90.00
_cell.angle_gamma   90.00
#
_symmetry.space_group_name_H-M   'P 1'
#
loop_
_entity.id
_entity.type
_entity.pdbx_description
1 polymer ?
#
loop_
_entity_poly.entity_id
_entity_poly.type
_entity_poly.pdbx_seq_one_letter_code
_entity_poly.pdbx_strand_id
1 'polypeptide(L)'
;MRRRLARIAWALVAALPLVLFGGSPAARAATSPATLRAPAAPGSLVGFRTQALLVEHYRKHGREFGALSLPQYLARAQALRDRPAGGDVLEIVRDDGVTTRFDRRSGAFIAFGRDGVIRTFFRPREGERYFRRQALRHGEAG
;
A
#
# COMPACT_ATOMS: atom_id res chain seq x y z
N MET A 1 7.12 -34.48 27.25
CA MET A 1 6.60 -35.84 27.00
C MET A 1 5.08 -35.78 27.12
N ARG A 2 4.34 -36.27 26.10
CA ARG A 2 3.08 -37.05 26.14
C ARG A 2 2.08 -36.75 27.28
N ARG A 3 0.75 -36.70 27.13
CA ARG A 3 -0.27 -36.85 26.06
C ARG A 3 -1.59 -37.06 26.84
N ARG A 4 -2.72 -36.55 26.31
CA ARG A 4 -4.12 -37.03 26.54
C ARG A 4 -4.66 -36.73 27.95
N LEU A 5 -5.96 -36.52 28.21
CA LEU A 5 -7.22 -37.13 27.77
C LEU A 5 -8.32 -36.05 27.93
N ALA A 6 -9.16 -35.73 26.94
CA ALA A 6 -10.39 -36.40 26.52
C ALA A 6 -11.49 -36.56 27.61
N ARG A 7 -12.54 -35.74 27.44
CA ARG A 7 -13.98 -36.05 27.54
C ARG A 7 -14.56 -36.40 28.91
N ILE A 8 -15.44 -35.53 29.42
CA ILE A 8 -16.71 -35.95 30.04
C ILE A 8 -17.80 -34.93 29.66
N ALA A 9 -18.84 -35.42 28.98
CA ALA A 9 -20.12 -34.73 28.78
C ALA A 9 -21.06 -35.18 29.90
N TRP A 10 -21.83 -34.26 30.50
CA TRP A 10 -23.02 -34.61 31.29
C TRP A 10 -24.19 -33.68 30.95
N ALA A 11 -25.37 -34.27 31.09
CA ALA A 11 -26.67 -33.93 30.52
C ALA A 11 -27.31 -32.60 30.95
N LEU A 12 -28.07 -32.05 30.00
CA LEU A 12 -29.45 -31.49 30.10
C LEU A 12 -30.08 -31.39 31.50
N VAL A 13 -30.64 -30.21 31.83
CA VAL A 13 -32.04 -30.03 32.29
C VAL A 13 -32.55 -28.60 31.97
N ALA A 14 -33.74 -28.59 31.36
CA ALA A 14 -34.80 -27.58 31.26
C ALA A 14 -34.65 -26.18 31.90
N ALA A 15 -35.07 -25.14 31.16
CA ALA A 15 -36.45 -24.62 31.20
C ALA A 15 -36.53 -23.32 30.38
N LEU A 16 -37.50 -23.27 29.48
CA LEU A 16 -37.80 -22.15 28.59
C LEU A 16 -38.89 -21.29 29.24
N PRO A 17 -38.69 -19.97 29.43
CA PRO A 17 -39.80 -19.03 29.44
C PRO A 17 -39.82 -18.27 28.11
N LEU A 18 -40.92 -18.47 27.39
CA LEU A 18 -41.36 -17.69 26.24
C LEU A 18 -41.52 -16.22 26.68
N VAL A 19 -40.55 -15.37 26.35
CA VAL A 19 -40.68 -13.92 26.49
C VAL A 19 -41.05 -13.34 25.13
N LEU A 20 -42.16 -12.61 25.14
CA LEU A 20 -42.80 -11.99 24.00
C LEU A 20 -41.93 -10.90 23.38
N PHE A 21 -42.05 -10.85 22.06
CA PHE A 21 -41.42 -9.99 21.06
C PHE A 21 -41.46 -8.49 21.39
N GLY A 22 -40.31 -7.81 21.29
CA GLY A 22 -40.24 -6.35 21.25
C GLY A 22 -38.82 -5.81 21.07
N GLY A 23 -38.50 -5.35 19.85
CA GLY A 23 -37.47 -4.31 19.64
C GLY A 23 -36.06 -4.76 19.23
N SER A 24 -35.84 -4.74 17.92
CA SER A 24 -34.61 -4.55 17.12
C SER A 24 -33.18 -4.75 17.69
N PRO A 25 -32.30 -5.43 16.92
CA PRO A 25 -30.90 -5.63 17.25
C PRO A 25 -30.05 -4.42 16.84
N ALA A 26 -29.02 -4.13 17.62
CA ALA A 26 -27.66 -3.90 17.13
C ALA A 26 -26.88 -3.19 18.23
N ALA A 27 -26.07 -3.97 18.93
CA ALA A 27 -24.87 -3.47 19.57
C ALA A 27 -24.09 -2.65 18.52
N ARG A 28 -24.13 -1.32 18.65
CA ARG A 28 -23.19 -0.44 17.95
C ARG A 28 -21.84 -0.65 18.61
N ALA A 29 -21.10 -1.61 18.09
CA ALA A 29 -19.67 -1.68 18.29
C ALA A 29 -19.09 -0.30 17.95
N ALA A 30 -18.50 0.33 18.94
CA ALA A 30 -17.67 1.50 18.76
C ALA A 30 -16.43 1.07 17.97
N THR A 31 -16.48 1.24 16.65
CA THR A 31 -15.28 1.27 15.81
C THR A 31 -15.12 2.68 15.30
N SER A 32 -14.33 3.45 16.05
CA SER A 32 -13.74 4.70 15.60
C SER A 32 -13.13 4.50 14.21
N PRO A 33 -13.48 5.31 13.18
CA PRO A 33 -12.60 5.42 12.04
C PRO A 33 -11.37 6.16 12.55
N ALA A 34 -10.32 5.41 12.88
CA ALA A 34 -8.97 5.95 12.94
C ALA A 34 -8.72 6.56 11.57
N THR A 35 -9.00 7.86 11.48
CA THR A 35 -8.79 8.68 10.32
C THR A 35 -7.28 8.75 10.15
N LEU A 36 -6.70 7.83 9.39
CA LEU A 36 -5.36 7.99 8.86
C LEU A 36 -5.40 9.11 7.81
N ARG A 37 -5.55 10.33 8.30
CA ARG A 37 -5.24 11.54 7.55
C ARG A 37 -3.73 11.64 7.51
N ALA A 38 -3.14 10.95 6.54
CA ALA A 38 -1.85 11.37 6.04
C ALA A 38 -2.07 12.76 5.41
N PRO A 39 -1.31 13.80 5.79
CA PRO A 39 -1.36 15.06 5.07
C PRO A 39 -0.85 14.79 3.65
N ALA A 40 -1.75 14.89 2.66
CA ALA A 40 -1.34 15.03 1.28
C ALA A 40 -0.65 16.40 1.18
N ALA A 41 0.68 16.40 1.16
CA ALA A 41 1.42 17.57 0.72
C ALA A 41 0.92 17.96 -0.69
N PRO A 42 0.91 19.25 -1.06
CA PRO A 42 0.56 19.68 -2.41
C PRO A 42 1.66 19.20 -3.38
N GLY A 43 1.54 17.95 -3.80
CA GLY A 43 2.29 17.36 -4.88
C GLY A 43 1.80 17.92 -6.21
N SER A 44 2.70 18.09 -7.17
CA SER A 44 2.31 18.55 -8.51
C SER A 44 1.21 17.64 -9.08
N LEU A 45 0.19 18.23 -9.73
CA LEU A 45 -0.90 17.48 -10.39
C LEU A 45 -0.41 16.52 -11.48
N VAL A 46 0.86 16.63 -11.88
CA VAL A 46 1.51 15.76 -12.86
C VAL A 46 1.44 14.30 -12.38
N GLY A 47 1.04 13.40 -13.26
CA GLY A 47 0.92 11.96 -12.97
C GLY A 47 1.64 11.14 -14.04
N PHE A 48 0.99 10.07 -14.50
CA PHE A 48 1.41 9.39 -15.72
C PHE A 48 1.17 10.29 -16.94
N ARG A 49 1.92 10.05 -18.02
CA ARG A 49 1.85 10.84 -19.26
C ARG A 49 0.44 10.92 -19.85
N THR A 50 -0.33 9.84 -19.76
CA THR A 50 -1.73 9.79 -20.19
C THR A 50 -2.58 8.99 -19.22
N GLN A 51 -3.89 9.23 -19.24
CA GLN A 51 -4.84 8.46 -18.45
C GLN A 51 -4.82 6.96 -18.81
N ALA A 52 -4.66 6.64 -20.10
CA ALA A 52 -4.58 5.25 -20.57
C ALA A 52 -3.37 4.52 -19.96
N LEU A 53 -2.21 5.17 -19.90
CA LEU A 53 -1.01 4.61 -19.27
C LEU A 53 -1.19 4.41 -17.76
N LEU A 54 -1.85 5.34 -17.06
CA LEU A 54 -2.20 5.16 -15.64
C LEU A 54 -3.10 3.93 -15.45
N VAL A 55 -4.16 3.79 -16.25
CA VAL A 55 -5.09 2.65 -16.17
C VAL A 55 -4.37 1.33 -16.44
N GLU A 56 -3.55 1.27 -17.49
CA GLU A 56 -2.78 0.08 -17.84
C GLU A 56 -1.80 -0.29 -16.72
N HIS A 57 -1.05 0.69 -16.20
CA HIS A 57 -0.09 0.47 -15.14
C HIS A 57 -0.77 -0.02 -13.85
N TYR A 58 -1.88 0.61 -13.46
CA TYR A 58 -2.68 0.19 -12.33
C TYR A 58 -3.23 -1.23 -12.48
N ARG A 59 -3.65 -1.66 -13.68
CA ARG A 59 -4.09 -3.04 -13.90
C ARG A 59 -2.98 -4.05 -13.63
N LYS A 60 -1.72 -3.70 -13.91
CA LYS A 60 -0.54 -4.54 -13.69
C LYS A 60 -0.09 -4.55 -12.23
N HIS A 61 -0.03 -3.38 -11.60
CA HIS A 61 0.66 -3.21 -10.32
C HIS A 61 -0.22 -2.74 -9.15
N GLY A 62 -1.45 -2.30 -9.41
CA GLY A 62 -2.34 -1.75 -8.38
C GLY A 62 -2.60 -2.73 -7.22
N ARG A 63 -2.74 -4.03 -7.53
CA ARG A 63 -2.97 -5.11 -6.55
C ARG A 63 -1.81 -5.32 -5.58
N GLU A 64 -0.59 -4.90 -5.94
CA GLU A 64 0.59 -5.04 -5.09
C GLU A 64 0.51 -4.16 -3.83
N PHE A 65 -0.40 -3.19 -3.83
CA PHE A 65 -0.66 -2.27 -2.73
C PHE A 65 -1.98 -2.54 -2.00
N GLY A 66 -2.59 -3.70 -2.24
CA GLY A 66 -3.90 -4.09 -1.69
C GLY A 66 -5.07 -3.60 -2.54
N ALA A 67 -6.21 -3.35 -1.90
CA ALA A 67 -7.43 -2.90 -2.55
C ALA A 67 -7.47 -1.37 -2.70
N LEU A 68 -6.53 -0.80 -3.47
CA LEU A 68 -6.57 0.62 -3.82
C LEU A 68 -7.48 0.86 -5.00
N SER A 69 -8.19 1.99 -5.03
CA SER A 69 -8.79 2.51 -6.25
C SER A 69 -7.73 3.16 -7.16
N LEU A 70 -8.06 3.37 -8.43
CA LEU A 70 -7.16 4.02 -9.40
C LEU A 70 -6.68 5.42 -8.92
N PRO A 71 -7.54 6.31 -8.38
CA PRO A 71 -7.08 7.59 -7.85
C PRO A 71 -6.18 7.45 -6.62
N GLN A 72 -6.46 6.50 -5.72
CA GLN A 72 -5.62 6.25 -4.55
C GLN A 72 -4.24 5.74 -4.93
N TYR A 73 -4.16 4.91 -5.96
CA TYR A 73 -2.92 4.43 -6.54
C TYR A 73 -2.08 5.58 -7.10
N LEU A 74 -2.69 6.44 -7.92
CA LEU A 74 -2.02 7.64 -8.45
C LEU A 74 -1.53 8.55 -7.32
N ALA A 75 -2.37 8.81 -6.32
CA ALA A 75 -2.02 9.66 -5.18
C ALA A 75 -0.84 9.10 -4.39
N ARG A 76 -0.75 7.77 -4.21
CA ARG A 76 0.42 7.14 -3.56
C ARG A 76 1.69 7.28 -4.39
N ALA A 77 1.58 7.14 -5.72
CA ALA A 77 2.72 7.34 -6.61
C ALA A 77 3.23 8.78 -6.53
N GLN A 78 2.32 9.76 -6.63
CA GLN A 78 2.65 11.19 -6.49
C GLN A 78 3.24 11.50 -5.11
N ALA A 79 2.66 10.97 -4.03
CA ALA A 79 3.18 11.17 -2.69
C ALA A 79 4.63 10.66 -2.54
N LEU A 80 4.97 9.51 -3.13
CA LEU A 80 6.35 9.01 -3.13
C LEU A 80 7.28 9.89 -3.99
N ARG A 81 6.79 10.35 -5.15
CA ARG A 81 7.51 11.26 -6.05
C ARG A 81 7.81 12.62 -5.40
N ASP A 82 6.96 13.08 -4.51
CA ASP A 82 7.06 14.44 -3.95
C ASP A 82 7.67 14.46 -2.55
N ARG A 83 7.76 13.31 -1.88
CA ARG A 83 8.38 13.20 -0.55
C ARG A 83 9.91 13.33 -0.64
N PRO A 84 10.56 14.17 0.19
CA PRO A 84 12.00 14.34 0.16
C PRO A 84 12.75 13.02 0.32
N ALA A 85 13.92 12.93 -0.32
CA ALA A 85 14.86 11.83 -0.12
C ALA A 85 15.48 11.89 1.28
N GLY A 86 15.93 10.74 1.78
CA GLY A 86 16.48 10.58 3.13
C GLY A 86 15.58 9.73 4.05
N GLY A 87 16.16 9.28 5.16
CA GLY A 87 15.50 8.35 6.09
C GLY A 87 15.10 7.04 5.41
N ASP A 88 13.79 6.82 5.27
CA ASP A 88 13.24 5.63 4.62
C ASP A 88 13.21 5.73 3.09
N VAL A 89 13.45 6.92 2.53
CA VAL A 89 13.40 7.17 1.08
C VAL A 89 14.81 7.18 0.51
N LEU A 90 15.11 6.15 -0.27
CA LEU A 90 16.30 6.13 -1.10
C LEU A 90 16.02 6.81 -2.43
N GLU A 91 17.02 7.50 -2.98
CA GLU A 91 16.93 8.21 -4.26
C GLU A 91 18.20 7.99 -5.08
N ILE A 92 18.00 7.87 -6.40
CA ILE A 92 19.05 7.96 -7.42
C ILE A 92 18.55 8.90 -8.51
N VAL A 93 19.38 9.88 -8.87
CA VAL A 93 19.17 10.72 -10.04
C VAL A 93 20.16 10.31 -11.11
N ARG A 94 19.68 10.02 -12.31
CA ARG A 94 20.50 9.65 -13.47
C ARG A 94 20.84 10.89 -14.30
N ASP A 95 21.87 10.79 -15.14
CA ASP A 95 22.31 11.89 -16.03
C ASP A 95 21.24 12.30 -17.05
N ASP A 96 20.44 11.34 -17.52
CA ASP A 96 19.27 11.57 -18.37
C ASP A 96 18.10 12.25 -17.63
N GLY A 97 18.26 12.52 -16.33
CA GLY A 97 17.32 13.26 -15.50
C GLY A 97 16.16 12.45 -14.98
N VAL A 98 16.23 11.12 -15.12
CA VAL A 98 15.28 10.23 -14.48
C VAL A 98 15.66 10.09 -13.03
N THR A 99 14.72 10.45 -12.15
CA THR A 99 14.83 10.23 -10.72
C THR A 99 14.10 8.95 -10.36
N THR A 100 14.75 8.10 -9.58
CA THR A 100 14.20 6.86 -9.05
C THR A 100 14.20 6.92 -7.54
N ARG A 101 13.09 6.55 -6.89
CA ARG A 101 13.01 6.44 -5.43
C ARG A 101 12.52 5.07 -4.98
N PHE A 102 12.98 4.67 -3.80
CA PHE A 102 12.50 3.50 -3.09
C PHE A 102 12.17 3.83 -1.64
N ASP A 103 10.97 3.45 -1.19
CA ASP A 103 10.52 3.62 0.18
C ASP A 103 10.69 2.31 0.96
N ARG A 104 11.56 2.31 1.97
CA ARG A 104 11.83 1.16 2.83
C ARG A 104 10.60 0.73 3.64
N ARG A 105 9.70 1.64 4.01
CA ARG A 105 8.52 1.33 4.83
C ARG A 105 7.44 0.63 4.03
N SER A 106 7.12 1.15 2.86
CA SER A 106 6.07 0.59 2.01
C SER A 106 6.59 -0.49 1.05
N GLY A 107 7.90 -0.52 0.81
CA GLY A 107 8.52 -1.31 -0.25
C GLY A 107 8.24 -0.77 -1.65
N ALA A 108 7.70 0.45 -1.76
CA ALA A 108 7.31 1.05 -3.03
C ALA A 108 8.52 1.60 -3.79
N PHE A 109 8.50 1.42 -5.10
CA PHE A 109 9.49 1.93 -6.04
C PHE A 109 8.79 2.86 -7.03
N ILE A 110 9.45 3.96 -7.40
CA ILE A 110 8.97 4.90 -8.42
C ILE A 110 10.13 5.36 -9.31
N ALA A 111 9.84 5.62 -10.58
CA ALA A 111 10.73 6.41 -11.44
C ALA A 111 9.95 7.48 -12.19
N PHE A 112 10.53 8.67 -12.33
CA PHE A 112 9.91 9.84 -12.96
C PHE A 112 10.96 10.71 -13.67
N GLY A 113 10.52 11.47 -14.68
CA GLY A 113 11.39 12.38 -15.43
C GLY A 113 11.60 13.72 -14.72
N ARG A 114 12.47 14.58 -15.27
CA ARG A 114 12.67 15.97 -14.80
C ARG A 114 11.38 16.80 -14.83
N ASP A 115 10.47 16.46 -15.73
CA ASP A 115 9.13 17.05 -15.88
C ASP A 115 8.13 16.55 -14.80
N GLY A 116 8.56 15.66 -13.90
CA GLY A 116 7.74 15.06 -12.87
C GLY A 116 6.80 13.97 -13.40
N VAL A 117 6.83 13.64 -14.70
CA VAL A 117 5.97 12.60 -15.27
C VAL A 117 6.38 11.24 -14.75
N ILE A 118 5.43 10.53 -14.15
CA ILE A 118 5.62 9.20 -13.60
C ILE A 118 5.80 8.21 -14.76
N ARG A 119 6.94 7.50 -14.76
CA ARG A 119 7.26 6.45 -15.72
C ARG A 119 6.85 5.08 -15.21
N THR A 120 6.97 4.84 -13.90
CA THR A 120 6.53 3.60 -13.25
C THR A 120 6.34 3.79 -11.74
N PHE A 121 5.48 2.98 -11.12
CA PHE A 121 5.30 2.90 -9.67
C PHE A 121 4.86 1.49 -9.28
N PHE A 122 5.58 0.74 -8.45
CA PHE A 122 5.21 -0.64 -8.09
C PHE A 122 5.94 -1.12 -6.82
N ARG A 123 5.65 -2.32 -6.34
CA ARG A 123 6.31 -2.95 -5.19
C ARG A 123 7.18 -4.12 -5.65
N PRO A 124 8.50 -3.92 -5.88
CA PRO A 124 9.38 -5.02 -6.28
C PRO A 124 9.43 -6.12 -5.23
N ARG A 125 9.37 -7.39 -5.67
CA ARG A 125 9.47 -8.57 -4.80
C ARG A 125 10.77 -8.60 -3.99
N GLU A 126 11.85 -8.12 -4.57
CA GLU A 126 13.18 -8.08 -3.96
C GLU A 126 13.44 -6.80 -3.14
N GLY A 127 12.45 -5.92 -3.04
CA GLY A 127 12.52 -4.69 -2.26
C GLY A 127 13.74 -3.83 -2.62
N GLU A 128 14.50 -3.43 -1.59
CA GLU A 128 15.67 -2.57 -1.76
C GLU A 128 16.76 -3.19 -2.66
N ARG A 129 16.87 -4.53 -2.71
CA ARG A 129 17.84 -5.18 -3.61
C ARG A 129 17.55 -4.87 -5.08
N TYR A 130 16.28 -4.75 -5.46
CA TYR A 130 15.90 -4.32 -6.80
C TYR A 130 16.38 -2.90 -7.09
N PHE A 131 16.12 -1.97 -6.15
CA PHE A 131 16.54 -0.58 -6.27
C PHE A 131 18.06 -0.45 -6.45
N ARG A 132 18.85 -1.15 -5.62
CA ARG A 132 20.32 -1.14 -5.73
C ARG A 132 20.81 -1.68 -7.08
N ARG A 133 20.17 -2.71 -7.65
CA ARG A 133 20.52 -3.19 -9.00
C ARG A 133 20.18 -2.19 -10.09
N GLN A 134 19.10 -1.43 -9.96
CA GLN A 134 18.81 -0.34 -10.90
C GLN A 134 19.89 0.75 -10.81
N ALA A 135 20.44 1.02 -9.61
CA ALA A 135 21.58 1.93 -9.43
C ALA A 135 22.81 1.48 -10.23
N LEU A 136 23.21 0.22 -10.07
CA LEU A 136 24.42 -0.34 -10.67
C LEU A 136 24.38 -0.35 -12.21
N ARG A 137 23.20 -0.57 -12.80
CA ARG A 137 23.01 -0.54 -14.27
C ARG A 137 23.19 0.83 -14.89
N HIS A 138 23.25 1.88 -14.08
CA HIS A 138 23.36 3.25 -14.54
C HIS A 138 24.65 3.94 -14.05
N GLY A 139 25.49 3.26 -13.25
CA GLY A 139 26.76 3.78 -12.75
C GLY A 139 27.99 3.44 -13.62
N GLU A 140 27.82 2.69 -14.71
CA GLU A 140 28.92 2.22 -15.59
C GLU A 140 28.98 3.01 -16.92
N ALA A 141 28.41 4.22 -16.97
CA ALA A 141 28.39 5.08 -18.16
C ALA A 141 28.99 6.48 -17.92
N GLY A 142 29.92 6.58 -16.97
CA GLY A 142 30.70 7.79 -16.67
C GLY A 142 32.18 7.57 -16.86
#